data_AF-A0A438KHD2-F1
#
_entry.id   AF-A0A438KHD2-F1
#
_cell.length_a   1.000
_cell.length_b   1.000
_cell.length_c   1.000
_cell.angle_alpha   90.00
_cell.angle_beta   90.00
_cell.angle_gamma   90.00
#
_symmetry.space_group_name_H-M   'P 1'
#
loop_
_entity.id
_entity.type
_entity.pdbx_description
1 polymer ?
#
loop_
_entity_poly.entity_id
_entity_poly.type
_entity_poly.pdbx_seq_one_letter_code
_entity_poly.pdbx_strand_id
1 'polypeptide(L)'
;MVSLLSQPPSIHPLFFIPTHHRYHHHSHRNHTHNHRYPLPLFSRRRSRLSIVSIANNSIPPTSQNKQPRTVYPGGYKRPEIRVPSLVLQLSVDEVLDRAGVLDVVDEAVSKWVGVVVLDGGDGSGGRLYEAACLLKSVVRERAY
;
A
#
# COMPACT_ATOMS: atom_id res chain seq x y z
N MET A 1 -31.01 59.86 -14.53
CA MET A 1 -30.29 60.31 -13.32
C MET A 1 -29.42 59.15 -12.82
N VAL A 2 -28.11 59.33 -13.02
CA VAL A 2 -26.94 58.90 -12.21
C VAL A 2 -26.72 57.43 -11.79
N SER A 3 -25.64 56.86 -12.33
CA SER A 3 -24.85 55.69 -11.86
C SER A 3 -24.08 55.98 -10.57
N LEU A 4 -23.82 54.98 -9.71
CA LEU A 4 -22.56 54.69 -8.97
C LEU A 4 -22.71 53.27 -8.35
N LEU A 5 -21.99 52.24 -8.80
CA LEU A 5 -20.60 51.87 -8.45
C LEU A 5 -20.42 51.59 -6.95
N SER A 6 -20.36 50.30 -6.57
CA SER A 6 -19.77 49.86 -5.30
C SER A 6 -18.73 48.78 -5.58
N GLN A 7 -17.48 49.16 -5.39
CA GLN A 7 -16.27 48.34 -5.53
C GLN A 7 -16.04 47.47 -4.28
N PRO A 8 -15.30 46.35 -4.42
CA PRO A 8 -14.75 45.60 -3.29
C PRO A 8 -13.50 46.29 -2.70
N PRO A 9 -13.19 46.13 -1.40
CA PRO A 9 -11.93 46.62 -0.85
C PRO A 9 -10.75 45.74 -1.30
N SER A 10 -9.92 46.35 -2.14
CA SER A 10 -8.51 46.00 -2.36
C SER A 10 -7.70 46.30 -1.09
N ILE A 11 -6.98 45.30 -0.58
CA ILE A 11 -5.82 45.51 0.30
C ILE A 11 -4.63 44.84 -0.37
N HIS A 12 -3.75 45.71 -0.87
CA HIS A 12 -2.49 45.42 -1.53
C HIS A 12 -1.37 45.03 -0.52
N PRO A 13 -0.24 44.49 -1.00
CA PRO A 13 0.62 43.57 -0.28
C PRO A 13 1.68 44.30 0.54
N LEU A 14 1.99 43.79 1.74
CA LEU A 14 3.18 44.18 2.47
C LEU A 14 4.34 43.26 2.11
N PHE A 15 5.24 43.84 1.33
CA PHE A 15 6.62 43.47 1.14
C PHE A 15 7.29 43.00 2.45
N PHE A 16 7.74 41.75 2.48
CA PHE A 16 8.86 41.34 3.32
C PHE A 16 10.00 40.94 2.38
N ILE A 17 10.97 41.84 2.22
CA ILE A 17 12.30 41.52 1.71
C ILE A 17 13.31 41.75 2.86
N PRO A 18 14.59 41.37 2.72
CA PRO A 18 15.20 40.20 3.32
C PRO A 18 16.25 40.60 4.38
N THR A 19 16.65 39.68 5.27
CA THR A 19 17.92 39.84 5.98
C THR A 19 18.77 38.60 5.84
N HIS A 20 19.86 38.80 5.11
CA HIS A 20 21.01 37.93 5.00
C HIS A 20 21.69 37.76 6.37
N HIS A 21 22.01 36.52 6.73
CA HIS A 21 23.29 36.23 7.37
C HIS A 21 23.93 35.00 6.71
N ARG A 22 24.88 35.29 5.81
CA ARG A 22 26.15 34.55 5.68
C ARG A 22 26.79 34.51 7.08
N TYR A 23 27.55 33.52 7.52
CA TYR A 23 28.58 32.66 6.93
C TYR A 23 28.67 31.39 7.83
N HIS A 24 29.46 30.33 7.68
CA HIS A 24 30.69 30.02 6.97
C HIS A 24 30.77 28.49 6.77
N HIS A 25 31.49 28.13 5.71
CA HIS A 25 32.03 26.82 5.35
C HIS A 25 32.44 25.88 6.48
N HIS A 26 32.08 24.60 6.33
CA HIS A 26 33.03 23.49 6.54
C HIS A 26 32.85 22.45 5.44
N SER A 27 33.80 22.45 4.51
CA SER A 27 34.10 21.34 3.63
C SER A 27 34.76 20.25 4.46
N HIS A 28 34.35 18.99 4.31
CA HIS A 28 35.29 17.87 4.28
C HIS A 28 34.67 16.59 3.72
N ARG A 29 35.38 16.05 2.73
CA ARG A 29 35.66 14.64 2.45
C ARG A 29 34.58 13.74 1.86
N ASN A 30 34.77 13.54 0.56
CA ASN A 30 34.61 12.26 -0.12
C ASN A 30 35.27 11.11 0.66
N HIS A 31 34.52 10.07 0.99
CA HIS A 31 35.00 8.70 0.82
C HIS A 31 33.86 7.68 0.73
N THR A 32 33.99 6.84 -0.28
CA THR A 32 33.25 5.63 -0.58
C THR A 32 33.19 4.68 0.62
N HIS A 33 32.03 4.10 0.93
CA HIS A 33 31.98 2.67 1.26
C HIS A 33 30.57 2.09 1.16
N ASN A 34 30.50 0.99 0.41
CA ASN A 34 29.39 0.06 0.34
C ASN A 34 29.05 -0.51 1.72
N HIS A 35 27.80 -0.36 2.16
CA HIS A 35 27.14 -1.22 3.14
C HIS A 35 25.72 -1.47 2.60
N ARG A 36 25.45 -2.48 1.77
CA ARG A 36 25.40 -3.92 2.10
C ARG A 36 24.86 -4.17 3.51
N TYR A 37 23.57 -3.92 3.69
CA TYR A 37 22.81 -4.57 4.74
C TYR A 37 22.76 -6.08 4.44
N PRO A 38 23.17 -6.95 5.37
CA PRO A 38 23.04 -8.39 5.22
C PRO A 38 21.56 -8.77 5.35
N LEU A 39 21.01 -9.36 4.29
CA LEU A 39 19.72 -10.03 4.35
C LEU A 39 19.82 -11.21 5.33
N PRO A 40 18.81 -11.47 6.17
CA PRO A 40 18.76 -12.68 6.96
C PRO A 40 18.67 -13.90 6.04
N LEU A 41 19.67 -14.77 6.14
CA LEU A 41 19.69 -16.11 5.55
C LEU A 41 18.57 -16.95 6.20
N PHE A 42 17.34 -16.82 5.71
CA PHE A 42 16.34 -17.86 5.89
C PHE A 42 16.69 -19.04 4.98
N SER A 43 17.54 -19.91 5.52
CA SER A 43 17.68 -21.29 5.09
C SER A 43 16.35 -22.01 5.34
N ARG A 44 15.41 -21.91 4.38
CA ARG A 44 14.19 -22.70 4.38
C ARG A 44 14.28 -23.75 3.29
N ARG A 45 14.43 -25.00 3.77
CA ARG A 45 14.35 -26.28 3.07
C ARG A 45 13.43 -26.19 1.83
N ARG A 46 14.04 -26.26 0.64
CA ARG A 46 13.29 -26.65 -0.57
C ARG A 46 12.87 -28.11 -0.40
N SER A 47 11.57 -28.33 -0.24
CA SER A 47 10.96 -29.63 -0.50
C SER A 47 11.24 -30.01 -1.95
N ARG A 48 12.15 -30.96 -2.14
CA ARG A 48 12.42 -31.59 -3.44
C ARG A 48 11.19 -32.43 -3.81
N LEU A 49 10.29 -31.87 -4.62
CA LEU A 49 9.31 -32.68 -5.33
C LEU A 49 10.05 -33.37 -6.48
N SER A 50 10.30 -34.67 -6.31
CA SER A 50 10.89 -35.52 -7.34
C SER A 50 9.85 -35.81 -8.42
N ILE A 51 9.98 -35.15 -9.56
CA ILE A 51 9.24 -35.49 -10.78
C ILE A 51 9.90 -36.74 -11.35
N VAL A 52 9.21 -37.88 -11.28
CA VAL A 52 9.63 -39.14 -11.91
C VAL A 52 9.62 -38.94 -13.42
N SER A 53 10.80 -38.91 -14.01
CA SER A 53 11.01 -38.89 -15.46
C SER A 53 10.82 -40.31 -16.01
N ILE A 54 9.74 -40.53 -16.76
CA ILE A 54 9.62 -41.70 -17.64
C ILE A 54 10.50 -41.42 -18.85
N ALA A 55 11.63 -42.12 -18.92
CA ALA A 55 12.53 -42.14 -20.05
C ALA A 55 12.02 -43.10 -21.12
N ASN A 56 11.96 -42.65 -22.38
CA ASN A 56 12.61 -43.27 -23.53
C ASN A 56 11.98 -42.80 -24.86
N ASN A 57 12.61 -41.83 -25.52
CA ASN A 57 13.31 -42.11 -26.78
C ASN A 57 14.06 -40.86 -27.28
N SER A 58 15.39 -40.99 -27.22
CA SER A 58 16.44 -40.47 -28.11
C SER A 58 16.30 -39.09 -28.78
N ILE A 59 17.29 -38.24 -28.45
CA ILE A 59 17.96 -37.13 -29.19
C ILE A 59 18.06 -35.89 -28.28
N PRO A 60 19.27 -35.28 -28.10
CA PRO A 60 19.75 -34.79 -26.80
C PRO A 60 19.05 -33.50 -26.37
N PRO A 61 18.64 -33.38 -25.09
CA PRO A 61 18.08 -32.15 -24.58
C PRO A 61 19.15 -31.31 -23.87
N THR A 62 18.81 -30.03 -23.70
CA THR A 62 19.33 -29.07 -22.71
C THR A 62 20.50 -28.18 -23.19
N SER A 63 20.44 -26.86 -23.03
CA SER A 63 19.49 -26.02 -22.27
C SER A 63 19.66 -24.56 -22.68
N GLN A 64 19.18 -24.22 -23.88
CA GLN A 64 18.85 -22.82 -24.13
C GLN A 64 17.70 -22.44 -23.20
N ASN A 65 18.02 -21.55 -22.26
CA ASN A 65 17.16 -20.82 -21.36
C ASN A 65 15.83 -20.39 -22.05
N LYS A 66 14.83 -21.28 -22.09
CA LYS A 66 13.50 -20.95 -22.63
C LYS A 66 12.78 -20.10 -21.60
N GLN A 67 13.12 -18.81 -21.57
CA GLN A 67 12.24 -17.81 -20.96
C GLN A 67 10.87 -17.92 -21.65
N PRO A 68 9.76 -18.02 -20.89
CA PRO A 68 8.43 -18.10 -21.48
C PRO A 68 8.17 -16.84 -22.31
N ARG A 69 8.22 -16.98 -23.63
CA ARG A 69 7.86 -15.93 -24.58
C ARG A 69 6.34 -15.84 -24.63
N THR A 70 5.81 -14.70 -24.23
CA THR A 70 4.38 -14.42 -24.31
C THR A 70 3.98 -14.12 -25.75
N VAL A 71 2.76 -14.47 -26.16
CA VAL A 71 2.20 -14.22 -27.51
C VAL A 71 2.12 -12.74 -27.91
N TYR A 72 2.46 -11.82 -27.00
CA TYR A 72 2.55 -10.40 -27.31
C TYR A 72 3.87 -10.09 -28.04
N PRO A 73 3.84 -9.33 -29.15
CA PRO A 73 4.97 -9.12 -30.05
C PRO A 73 6.19 -8.42 -29.42
N GLY A 74 6.07 -7.86 -28.22
CA GLY A 74 7.15 -7.19 -27.47
C GLY A 74 7.90 -8.05 -26.43
N GLY A 75 7.56 -9.34 -26.28
CA GLY A 75 8.21 -10.21 -25.31
C GLY A 75 7.69 -10.10 -23.87
N TYR A 76 8.15 -11.03 -23.03
CA TYR A 76 7.81 -11.34 -21.63
C TYR A 76 6.78 -10.41 -20.95
N LYS A 77 5.49 -10.80 -20.96
CA LYS A 77 4.48 -10.26 -20.02
C LYS A 77 4.90 -10.64 -18.61
N ARG A 78 5.23 -9.65 -17.78
CA ARG A 78 5.43 -9.85 -16.34
C ARG A 78 4.13 -10.43 -15.78
N PRO A 79 4.16 -11.59 -15.10
CA PRO A 79 2.99 -12.03 -14.35
C PRO A 79 2.68 -10.97 -13.29
N GLU A 80 1.57 -10.26 -13.45
CA GLU A 80 1.04 -9.39 -12.39
C GLU A 80 0.56 -10.31 -11.26
N ILE A 81 1.39 -10.51 -10.24
CA ILE A 81 1.03 -11.26 -9.05
C ILE A 81 0.20 -10.35 -8.13
N ARG A 82 -1.05 -10.72 -7.88
CA ARG A 82 -1.84 -10.08 -6.82
C ARG A 82 -1.24 -10.49 -5.49
N VAL A 83 -0.80 -9.52 -4.69
CA VAL A 83 -0.37 -9.78 -3.31
C VAL A 83 -1.61 -10.16 -2.51
N PRO A 84 -1.63 -11.31 -1.81
CA PRO A 84 -2.76 -11.64 -0.95
C PRO A 84 -2.90 -10.58 0.15
N SER A 85 -4.11 -10.00 0.29
CA SER A 85 -4.44 -9.08 1.37
C SER A 85 -5.03 -9.83 2.56
N LEU A 86 -4.79 -9.32 3.76
CA LEU A 86 -5.48 -9.81 4.95
C LEU A 86 -6.89 -9.22 5.00
N VAL A 87 -7.85 -10.08 5.34
CA VAL A 87 -9.26 -9.74 5.49
C VAL A 87 -9.58 -9.75 6.98
N LEU A 88 -10.11 -8.64 7.49
CA LEU A 88 -10.61 -8.55 8.86
C LEU A 88 -12.13 -8.62 8.83
N GLN A 89 -12.70 -9.64 9.47
CA GLN A 89 -14.13 -9.77 9.65
C GLN A 89 -14.52 -9.28 11.05
N LEU A 90 -15.54 -8.45 11.12
CA LEU A 90 -16.08 -7.88 12.36
C LEU A 90 -17.59 -8.10 12.40
N SER A 91 -18.13 -8.37 13.59
CA SER A 91 -19.57 -8.35 13.82
C SER A 91 -20.06 -6.95 14.19
N VAL A 92 -21.36 -6.70 13.98
CA VAL A 92 -21.99 -5.42 14.38
C VAL A 92 -21.81 -5.13 15.88
N ASP A 93 -21.96 -6.14 16.74
CA ASP A 93 -21.84 -5.97 18.20
C ASP A 93 -20.39 -5.63 18.62
N GLU A 94 -19.38 -6.20 17.95
CA GLU A 94 -17.98 -5.84 18.20
C GLU A 94 -17.66 -4.39 17.85
N VAL A 95 -18.30 -3.84 16.82
CA VAL A 95 -18.07 -2.45 16.40
C VAL A 95 -18.81 -1.46 17.31
N LEU A 96 -20.04 -1.77 17.69
CA LEU A 96 -20.90 -0.86 18.44
C LEU A 96 -20.68 -0.94 19.95
N ASP A 97 -20.49 -2.14 20.50
CA ASP A 97 -20.56 -2.36 21.95
C ASP A 97 -19.17 -2.43 22.60
N ARG A 98 -18.11 -2.66 21.80
CA ARG A 98 -16.75 -2.82 22.31
C ARG A 98 -15.91 -1.56 22.17
N ALA A 99 -15.68 -0.89 23.30
CA ALA A 99 -14.82 0.28 23.37
C ALA A 99 -13.39 -0.01 22.86
N GLY A 100 -12.84 0.91 22.07
CA GLY A 100 -11.46 0.83 21.56
C GLY A 100 -11.25 -0.10 20.36
N VAL A 101 -12.28 -0.78 19.85
CA VAL A 101 -12.14 -1.61 18.64
C VAL A 101 -11.75 -0.77 17.43
N LEU A 102 -12.29 0.45 17.32
CA LEU A 102 -11.97 1.35 16.20
C LEU A 102 -10.49 1.71 16.14
N ASP A 103 -9.81 1.85 17.29
CA ASP A 103 -8.37 2.14 17.34
C ASP A 103 -7.54 0.95 16.87
N VAL A 104 -7.95 -0.27 17.27
CA VAL A 104 -7.31 -1.51 16.82
C VAL A 104 -7.51 -1.72 15.31
N VAL A 105 -8.70 -1.40 14.80
CA VAL A 105 -8.99 -1.44 13.35
C VAL A 105 -8.15 -0.42 12.61
N ASP A 106 -7.99 0.80 13.14
CA ASP A 106 -7.14 1.83 12.55
C ASP A 106 -5.68 1.37 12.43
N GLU A 107 -5.14 0.76 13.48
CA GLU A 107 -3.79 0.21 13.47
C GLU A 107 -3.66 -0.95 12.47
N ALA A 108 -4.63 -1.85 12.45
CA ALA A 108 -4.62 -3.03 11.57
C ALA A 108 -4.68 -2.64 10.09
N VAL A 109 -5.54 -1.68 9.73
CA VAL A 109 -5.70 -1.16 8.37
C VAL A 109 -4.48 -0.34 7.94
N SER A 110 -3.82 0.35 8.87
CA SER A 110 -2.62 1.14 8.55
C SER A 110 -1.42 0.29 8.11
N LYS A 111 -1.39 -0.99 8.49
CA LYS A 111 -0.23 -1.84 8.23
C LYS A 111 -0.58 -3.01 7.31
N TRP A 112 -1.63 -3.77 7.60
CA TRP A 112 -1.74 -5.18 7.19
C TRP A 112 -3.05 -5.52 6.47
N VAL A 113 -4.18 -4.96 6.93
CA VAL A 113 -5.51 -5.31 6.44
C VAL A 113 -5.85 -4.52 5.18
N GLY A 114 -6.22 -5.23 4.11
CA GLY A 114 -6.63 -4.61 2.84
C GLY A 114 -8.14 -4.66 2.58
N VAL A 115 -8.88 -5.48 3.33
CA VAL A 115 -10.33 -5.61 3.21
C VAL A 115 -10.94 -5.76 4.60
N VAL A 116 -12.00 -5.00 4.88
CA VAL A 116 -12.77 -5.10 6.13
C VAL A 116 -14.18 -5.55 5.80
N VAL A 117 -14.58 -6.68 6.38
CA VAL A 117 -15.92 -7.25 6.20
C VAL A 117 -16.72 -7.03 7.47
N LEU A 118 -17.80 -6.27 7.37
CA LEU A 118 -18.78 -6.15 8.45
C LEU A 118 -19.89 -7.18 8.24
N ASP A 119 -19.99 -8.13 9.17
CA ASP A 119 -21.04 -9.14 9.17
C ASP A 119 -22.29 -8.60 9.88
N GLY A 120 -23.40 -8.55 9.14
CA GLY A 120 -24.68 -8.07 9.64
C GLY A 120 -25.43 -9.06 10.53
N GLY A 121 -25.07 -10.35 10.49
CA GLY A 121 -25.77 -11.41 11.24
C GLY A 121 -27.29 -11.33 11.13
N ASP A 122 -27.98 -11.59 12.24
CA ASP A 122 -29.43 -11.48 12.39
C ASP A 122 -29.90 -10.07 12.81
N GLY A 123 -29.00 -9.09 12.74
CA GLY A 123 -29.24 -7.73 13.23
C GLY A 123 -30.20 -6.91 12.39
N SER A 124 -30.78 -5.86 12.98
CA SER A 124 -31.58 -4.89 12.22
C SER A 124 -30.69 -4.06 11.30
N GLY A 125 -31.19 -3.73 10.10
CA GLY A 125 -30.42 -2.97 9.10
C GLY A 125 -29.94 -1.59 9.58
N GLY A 126 -30.64 -0.99 10.55
CA GLY A 126 -30.22 0.27 11.17
C GLY A 126 -28.90 0.13 11.94
N ARG A 127 -28.73 -0.91 12.75
CA ARG A 127 -27.48 -1.15 13.50
C ARG A 127 -26.32 -1.46 12.55
N LEU A 128 -26.58 -2.24 11.50
CA LEU A 128 -25.59 -2.51 10.47
C LEU A 128 -25.11 -1.23 9.78
N TYR A 129 -26.04 -0.33 9.44
CA TYR A 129 -25.71 0.96 8.83
C TYR A 129 -24.87 1.84 9.76
N GLU A 130 -25.25 1.96 11.03
CA GLU A 130 -24.49 2.69 12.05
C GLU A 130 -23.06 2.16 12.18
N ALA A 131 -22.91 0.85 12.34
CA ALA A 131 -21.61 0.19 12.41
C ALA A 131 -20.77 0.41 11.14
N ALA A 132 -21.40 0.34 9.96
CA ALA A 132 -20.74 0.61 8.68
C ALA A 132 -20.26 2.07 8.58
N CYS A 133 -21.05 3.03 9.05
CA CYS A 133 -20.67 4.44 9.10
C CYS A 133 -19.43 4.67 9.99
N LEU A 134 -19.39 4.05 11.17
CA LEU A 134 -18.23 4.11 12.06
C LEU A 134 -16.98 3.52 11.39
N LEU A 135 -17.09 2.30 10.85
CA LEU A 135 -15.96 1.68 10.16
C LEU A 135 -15.50 2.51 8.96
N LYS A 136 -16.43 3.08 8.18
CA LYS A 136 -16.09 3.92 7.03
C LYS A 136 -15.30 5.17 7.42
N SER A 137 -15.61 5.77 8.57
CA SER A 137 -14.88 6.94 9.09
C SER A 137 -13.41 6.64 9.43
N VAL A 138 -13.14 5.40 9.87
CA VAL A 138 -11.81 4.89 10.18
C VAL A 138 -11.12 4.41 8.91
N VAL A 139 -11.69 3.46 8.17
CA VAL A 139 -11.06 2.82 7.01
C VAL A 139 -10.73 3.82 5.89
N ARG A 140 -11.65 4.74 5.58
CA ARG A 140 -11.52 5.74 4.51
C ARG A 140 -11.21 5.12 3.15
N GLU A 141 -9.97 5.28 2.67
CA GLU A 141 -9.48 4.79 1.37
C GLU A 141 -8.38 3.72 1.53
N ARG A 142 -8.11 3.27 2.77
CA ARG A 142 -6.97 2.38 3.07
C ARG A 142 -7.30 0.90 2.90
N ALA A 143 -8.56 0.53 3.08
CA ALA A 143 -9.06 -0.81 2.84
C ALA A 143 -10.42 -0.74 2.14
N TYR A 144 -10.80 -1.86 1.54
CA TYR A 144 -12.07 -2.03 0.85
C TYR A 144 -13.15 -2.64 1.74
#